data_AF-A0A374CFS0-F1
#
_entry.id   AF-A0A374CFS0-F1
#
_cell.length_a   1.000
_cell.length_b   1.000
_cell.length_c   1.000
_cell.angle_alpha   90.00
_cell.angle_beta   90.00
_cell.angle_gamma   90.00
#
_symmetry.space_group_name_H-M   'P 1'
#
loop_
_entity.id
_entity.type
_entity.pdbx_description
1 polymer ?
#
loop_
_entity_poly.entity_id
_entity_poly.type
_entity_poly.pdbx_seq_one_letter_code
_entity_poly.pdbx_strand_id
1 'polypeptide(L)'
;MNKKLTSWLFSGFLLAVPLSLQAQYHSQVWNPDNGNGTYTNPVIYADYSDPDVVAVGDDYYLTASSFNCIPDLPILHSKDLVNWEIIGYALQEQEPKELFDKPQHGKGVWAPAIRYHNGEFYIYWGDPDHGIFMVKTKDPCGTWEKPVCVIAGIGMIDPCPLWDEDGRCYLVNGWAGSRSGFNSVLTIRELSADGTKVIGKPRIVFDGGQKNHTTEGPKFYKRDGYYWIMCPAGGVQMGWQLAMRSKNVYGPYEAKMVMAQGKTKINGPHQGAWVHTSQGEDWFLHFNDKYAYGRVIFLQPVNWKTGWPVMGQDKDGDGCGEPYLTYRMPKSTSHTKVNPQESDEFNSTELGLQWQWHANYNQLWGMPTNNGCMRLYTADLTATDKAGKPQPFKSLWEAGNLLLQKTPAENFTATAKIRFASKEDDQYGGIIMMGMNYQALVVRRMGDKFLLQQLYCKGADTGGIETEKTLATLKPTEMDTIPYSPAIYLDIYLQMKVKAGRCQFAYSLDGKRYKDAGDLFMMRAGKWIGAKMGFVSERKNTLGNRGWIDADWFRVTK
;
A
#
# COMPACT_ATOMS: atom_id res chain seq x y z
N MET A 1 -37.86 53.35 21.18
CA MET A 1 -38.53 52.63 20.07
C MET A 1 -37.48 52.20 19.05
N ASN A 2 -37.42 50.89 18.77
CA ASN A 2 -36.84 50.17 17.62
C ASN A 2 -35.33 50.30 17.35
N LYS A 3 -34.50 49.32 17.76
CA LYS A 3 -34.19 48.01 17.12
C LYS A 3 -33.66 48.14 15.68
N LYS A 4 -32.41 47.72 15.48
CA LYS A 4 -32.01 46.74 14.44
C LYS A 4 -30.64 46.12 14.80
N LEU A 5 -30.72 44.90 15.36
CA LEU A 5 -29.63 43.92 15.38
C LEU A 5 -29.41 43.43 13.93
N THR A 6 -28.18 43.46 13.45
CA THR A 6 -27.74 42.65 12.30
C THR A 6 -27.12 41.37 12.82
N SER A 7 -27.91 40.30 12.77
CA SER A 7 -27.50 38.90 12.93
C SER A 7 -26.66 38.50 11.72
N TRP A 8 -25.45 37.99 11.96
CA TRP A 8 -24.69 37.24 10.99
C TRP A 8 -25.15 35.78 11.06
N LEU A 9 -25.95 35.37 10.07
CA LEU A 9 -26.26 33.96 9.82
C LEU A 9 -25.06 33.33 9.12
N PHE A 10 -24.32 32.49 9.83
CA PHE A 10 -23.42 31.50 9.22
C PHE A 10 -24.29 30.47 8.50
N SER A 11 -24.47 30.62 7.19
CA SER A 11 -25.01 29.56 6.34
C SER A 11 -23.96 28.47 6.22
N GLY A 12 -24.15 27.36 6.94
CA GLY A 12 -23.40 26.13 6.73
C GLY A 12 -23.64 25.61 5.32
N PHE A 13 -22.60 25.64 4.48
CA PHE A 13 -22.59 24.90 3.23
C PHE A 13 -22.44 23.41 3.55
N LEU A 14 -23.57 22.70 3.57
CA LEU A 14 -23.59 21.25 3.37
C LEU A 14 -23.14 20.99 1.93
N LEU A 15 -21.86 20.66 1.75
CA LEU A 15 -21.36 20.09 0.52
C LEU A 15 -22.01 18.71 0.34
N ALA A 16 -23.11 18.67 -0.42
CA ALA A 16 -23.65 17.43 -0.94
C ALA A 16 -22.70 16.93 -2.02
N VAL A 17 -21.81 16.01 -1.65
CA VAL A 17 -20.95 15.29 -2.59
C VAL A 17 -21.83 14.32 -3.39
N PRO A 18 -21.75 14.29 -4.73
CA PRO A 18 -22.42 13.28 -5.52
C PRO A 18 -21.71 11.94 -5.28
N LEU A 19 -22.27 11.11 -4.39
CA LEU A 19 -21.96 9.69 -4.31
C LEU A 19 -22.38 9.06 -5.64
N SER A 20 -21.41 8.76 -6.51
CA SER A 20 -21.61 7.70 -7.49
C SER A 20 -21.94 6.43 -6.70
N LEU A 21 -23.18 5.97 -6.80
CA LEU A 21 -23.63 4.69 -6.27
C LEU A 21 -22.94 3.56 -7.06
N GLN A 22 -21.63 3.38 -6.87
CA GLN A 22 -21.02 2.08 -7.07
C GLN A 22 -21.46 1.20 -5.90
N ALA A 23 -21.93 0.00 -6.20
CA ALA A 23 -22.21 -0.98 -5.17
C ALA A 23 -20.94 -1.22 -4.35
N GLN A 24 -21.08 -1.28 -3.03
CA GLN A 24 -19.98 -1.56 -2.12
C GLN A 24 -19.33 -2.90 -2.48
N TYR A 25 -18.01 -2.91 -2.57
CA TYR A 25 -17.28 -4.13 -2.92
C TYR A 25 -17.19 -5.07 -1.71
N HIS A 26 -17.52 -6.35 -1.92
CA HIS A 26 -17.38 -7.40 -0.93
C HIS A 26 -16.39 -8.44 -1.45
N SER A 27 -15.31 -8.66 -0.68
CA SER A 27 -14.32 -9.67 -1.04
C SER A 27 -14.91 -11.07 -0.94
N GLN A 28 -14.55 -11.93 -1.90
CA GLN A 28 -14.92 -13.34 -1.85
C GLN A 28 -13.94 -14.18 -1.03
N VAL A 29 -12.76 -13.66 -0.73
CA VAL A 29 -11.65 -14.43 -0.14
C VAL A 29 -11.31 -14.03 1.28
N TRP A 30 -11.56 -12.77 1.67
CA TRP A 30 -11.33 -12.29 3.03
C TRP A 30 -12.37 -11.26 3.48
N ASN A 31 -13.06 -11.55 4.58
CA ASN A 31 -13.94 -10.58 5.24
C ASN A 31 -13.69 -10.63 6.75
N PRO A 32 -13.28 -9.51 7.39
CA PRO A 32 -13.00 -9.49 8.82
C PRO A 32 -14.27 -9.42 9.68
N ASP A 33 -15.41 -8.94 9.16
CA ASP A 33 -16.67 -8.83 9.88
C ASP A 33 -17.44 -10.16 9.84
N ASN A 34 -17.51 -10.83 10.99
CA ASN A 34 -18.12 -12.16 11.14
C ASN A 34 -19.66 -12.16 11.08
N GLY A 35 -20.32 -10.99 11.03
CA GLY A 35 -21.79 -10.86 10.97
C GLY A 35 -22.54 -11.24 12.24
N ASN A 36 -21.83 -11.40 13.35
CA ASN A 36 -22.39 -11.78 14.65
C ASN A 36 -21.97 -10.82 15.78
N GLY A 37 -21.58 -9.58 15.43
CA GLY A 37 -21.10 -8.57 16.38
C GLY A 37 -19.62 -8.72 16.75
N THR A 38 -18.86 -9.57 16.05
CA THR A 38 -17.40 -9.73 16.21
C THR A 38 -16.66 -9.53 14.90
N TYR A 39 -15.36 -9.23 14.99
CA TYR A 39 -14.43 -9.24 13.86
C TYR A 39 -13.26 -10.19 14.10
N THR A 40 -12.62 -10.63 13.02
CA THR A 40 -11.40 -11.43 13.03
C THR A 40 -10.27 -10.69 12.32
N ASN A 41 -9.13 -10.58 13.00
CA ASN A 41 -7.91 -10.01 12.45
C ASN A 41 -7.26 -10.96 11.41
N PRO A 42 -6.59 -10.40 10.39
CA PRO A 42 -6.44 -8.97 10.11
C PRO A 42 -7.73 -8.28 9.62
N VAL A 43 -7.99 -7.05 10.06
CA VAL A 43 -9.08 -6.21 9.50
C VAL A 43 -8.83 -5.82 8.04
N ILE A 44 -7.58 -5.84 7.59
CA ILE A 44 -7.25 -5.76 6.16
C ILE A 44 -6.16 -6.79 5.84
N TYR A 45 -6.48 -7.82 5.06
CA TYR A 45 -5.53 -8.84 4.60
C TYR A 45 -4.87 -8.42 3.28
N ALA A 46 -4.19 -7.28 3.29
CA ALA A 46 -3.38 -6.82 2.17
C ALA A 46 -2.25 -5.93 2.71
N ASP A 47 -1.19 -5.77 1.93
CA ASP A 47 -0.01 -4.97 2.32
C ASP A 47 -0.31 -3.46 2.29
N TYR A 48 -0.96 -2.97 3.35
CA TYR A 48 -1.09 -1.55 3.66
C TYR A 48 -0.10 -1.20 4.76
N SER A 49 1.17 -1.34 4.40
CA SER A 49 2.29 -1.17 5.30
C SER A 49 2.32 0.15 6.04
N ASP A 50 2.79 0.10 7.28
CA ASP A 50 3.07 1.28 8.12
C ASP A 50 1.82 2.16 8.29
N PRO A 51 0.67 1.56 8.65
CA PRO A 51 -0.59 2.29 8.64
C PRO A 51 -0.58 3.42 9.65
N ASP A 52 -1.18 4.54 9.27
CA ASP A 52 -1.60 5.56 10.21
C ASP A 52 -3.05 5.95 9.94
N VAL A 53 -3.78 6.27 11.00
CA VAL A 53 -5.21 6.56 10.95
C VAL A 53 -5.49 7.88 11.62
N VAL A 54 -6.34 8.70 11.00
CA VAL A 54 -6.93 9.88 11.61
C VAL A 54 -8.44 9.72 11.72
N ALA A 55 -9.00 10.12 12.86
CA ALA A 55 -10.44 10.23 13.06
C ALA A 55 -10.90 11.66 12.81
N VAL A 56 -11.99 11.82 12.04
CA VAL A 56 -12.66 13.10 11.79
C VAL A 56 -14.17 12.88 12.03
N GLY A 57 -14.61 13.15 13.25
CA GLY A 57 -15.96 12.80 13.68
C GLY A 57 -16.16 11.29 13.75
N ASP A 58 -17.07 10.76 12.93
CA ASP A 58 -17.39 9.33 12.83
C ASP A 58 -16.65 8.63 11.67
N ASP A 59 -15.83 9.37 10.92
CA ASP A 59 -15.10 8.88 9.75
C ASP A 59 -13.62 8.67 10.09
N TYR A 60 -13.08 7.53 9.65
CA TYR A 60 -11.70 7.13 9.88
C TYR A 60 -10.98 7.00 8.55
N TYR A 61 -9.83 7.66 8.43
CA TYR A 61 -9.03 7.66 7.21
C TYR A 61 -7.67 7.05 7.48
N LEU A 62 -7.32 6.01 6.73
CA LEU A 62 -6.04 5.32 6.80
C LEU A 62 -5.18 5.69 5.61
N THR A 63 -3.89 5.94 5.85
CA THR A 63 -2.85 5.95 4.82
C THR A 63 -1.75 4.94 5.15
N ALA A 64 -0.98 4.55 4.15
CA ALA A 64 0.08 3.56 4.23
C ALA A 64 1.26 3.93 3.33
N SER A 65 2.43 3.34 3.56
CA SER A 65 3.57 3.44 2.64
C SER A 65 3.23 2.80 1.29
N SER A 66 3.75 3.35 0.18
CA SER A 66 3.75 2.64 -1.11
C SER A 66 5.13 2.48 -1.74
N PHE A 67 6.17 3.04 -1.13
CA PHE A 67 7.54 3.00 -1.65
C PHE A 67 7.60 3.57 -3.06
N ASN A 68 7.76 2.73 -4.07
CA ASN A 68 7.85 3.11 -5.48
C ASN A 68 6.58 2.78 -6.28
N CYS A 69 5.55 2.25 -5.63
CA CYS A 69 4.29 1.91 -6.30
C CYS A 69 3.44 3.16 -6.50
N ILE A 70 2.95 3.37 -7.72
CA ILE A 70 2.20 4.56 -8.14
C ILE A 70 0.80 4.17 -8.64
N PRO A 71 -0.29 4.84 -8.25
CA PRO A 71 -0.32 5.97 -7.32
C PRO A 71 0.04 5.55 -5.88
N ASP A 72 0.48 6.52 -5.08
CA ASP A 72 1.09 6.38 -3.75
C ASP A 72 0.25 7.09 -2.68
N LEU A 73 0.51 6.80 -1.40
CA LEU A 73 -0.25 7.22 -0.23
C LEU A 73 -1.73 6.86 -0.40
N PRO A 74 -2.08 5.56 -0.46
CA PRO A 74 -3.46 5.12 -0.58
C PRO A 74 -4.29 5.67 0.58
N ILE A 75 -5.48 6.16 0.27
CA ILE A 75 -6.44 6.63 1.25
C ILE A 75 -7.55 5.58 1.35
N LEU A 76 -7.72 5.02 2.54
CA LEU A 76 -8.83 4.14 2.85
C LEU A 76 -9.75 4.81 3.85
N HIS A 77 -11.04 4.55 3.72
CA HIS A 77 -12.09 5.08 4.58
C HIS A 77 -12.80 3.94 5.32
N SER A 78 -13.16 4.20 6.57
CA SER A 78 -14.01 3.35 7.38
C SER A 78 -14.89 4.18 8.29
N LYS A 79 -15.99 3.58 8.74
CA LYS A 79 -16.85 4.12 9.82
C LYS A 79 -16.82 3.27 11.08
N ASP A 80 -16.15 2.11 11.07
CA ASP A 80 -16.17 1.16 12.17
C ASP A 80 -14.80 0.54 12.48
N LEU A 81 -13.73 1.00 11.82
CA LEU A 81 -12.34 0.53 11.90
C LEU A 81 -12.11 -0.92 11.42
N VAL A 82 -13.15 -1.62 10.95
CA VAL A 82 -13.10 -3.03 10.54
C VAL A 82 -13.35 -3.18 9.04
N ASN A 83 -14.38 -2.51 8.54
CA ASN A 83 -14.76 -2.50 7.14
C ASN A 83 -14.12 -1.28 6.47
N TRP A 84 -13.27 -1.52 5.47
CA TRP A 84 -12.45 -0.49 4.83
C TRP A 84 -12.66 -0.49 3.31
N GLU A 85 -12.76 0.71 2.74
CA GLU A 85 -12.85 0.95 1.31
C GLU A 85 -11.65 1.81 0.87
N ILE A 86 -11.01 1.51 -0.25
CA ILE A 86 -10.04 2.43 -0.85
C ILE A 86 -10.79 3.51 -1.61
N ILE A 87 -10.51 4.77 -1.29
CA ILE A 87 -11.23 5.94 -1.82
C ILE A 87 -10.36 6.86 -2.69
N GLY A 88 -9.05 6.63 -2.72
CA GLY A 88 -8.14 7.41 -3.55
C GLY A 88 -6.68 7.27 -3.14
N TYR A 89 -5.86 8.20 -3.63
CA TYR A 89 -4.42 8.27 -3.39
C TYR A 89 -3.99 9.74 -3.31
N ALA A 90 -3.14 10.07 -2.33
CA ALA A 90 -2.67 11.43 -2.17
C ALA A 90 -1.57 11.83 -3.17
N LEU A 91 -0.86 10.87 -3.77
CA LEU A 91 0.25 11.15 -4.66
C LEU A 91 0.14 10.36 -5.97
N GLN A 92 0.04 11.08 -7.09
CA GLN A 92 -0.14 10.48 -8.42
C GLN A 92 1.18 10.21 -9.14
N GLU A 93 2.26 10.88 -8.73
CA GLU A 93 3.61 10.72 -9.26
C GLU A 93 4.64 11.13 -8.20
N GLN A 94 5.83 10.54 -8.23
CA GLN A 94 6.94 10.88 -7.35
C GLN A 94 7.99 11.73 -8.08
N GLU A 95 8.61 12.63 -7.32
CA GLU A 95 9.69 13.50 -7.78
C GLU A 95 11.01 13.13 -7.08
N PRO A 96 12.17 13.23 -7.74
CA PRO A 96 12.33 13.73 -9.11
C PRO A 96 12.02 12.67 -10.18
N LYS A 97 11.35 13.06 -11.27
CA LYS A 97 10.92 12.14 -12.36
C LYS A 97 12.05 11.29 -12.93
N GLU A 98 13.25 11.83 -13.12
CA GLU A 98 14.38 11.07 -13.65
C GLU A 98 14.77 9.85 -12.79
N LEU A 99 14.40 9.87 -11.50
CA LEU A 99 14.60 8.77 -10.57
C LEU A 99 13.40 7.81 -10.54
N PHE A 100 12.18 8.35 -10.47
CA PHE A 100 10.94 7.58 -10.23
C PHE A 100 10.16 7.18 -11.48
N ASP A 101 10.54 7.67 -12.67
CA ASP A 101 10.09 7.13 -13.97
C ASP A 101 10.69 5.74 -14.27
N LYS A 102 11.53 5.24 -13.35
CA LYS A 102 12.11 3.89 -13.37
C LYS A 102 11.81 3.20 -12.03
N PRO A 103 11.73 1.85 -11.99
CA PRO A 103 11.50 1.15 -10.73
C PRO A 103 12.54 1.48 -9.66
N GLN A 104 12.08 1.95 -8.49
CA GLN A 104 12.90 2.26 -7.33
C GLN A 104 12.53 1.37 -6.13
N HIS A 105 12.53 0.05 -6.33
CA HIS A 105 12.10 -0.95 -5.34
C HIS A 105 12.53 -0.62 -3.90
N GLY A 106 11.54 -0.31 -3.05
CA GLY A 106 11.73 -0.04 -1.63
C GLY A 106 12.26 1.35 -1.27
N LYS A 107 12.25 2.31 -2.19
CA LYS A 107 12.56 3.73 -1.95
C LYS A 107 11.31 4.60 -2.12
N GLY A 108 11.43 5.92 -1.98
CA GLY A 108 10.32 6.85 -2.13
C GLY A 108 9.57 7.01 -0.82
N VAL A 109 8.25 6.78 -0.85
CA VAL A 109 7.37 7.01 0.30
C VAL A 109 7.48 5.88 1.33
N TRP A 110 8.19 6.13 2.43
CA TRP A 110 8.21 5.28 3.62
C TRP A 110 7.11 5.69 4.61
N ALA A 111 7.13 5.15 5.85
CA ALA A 111 6.03 5.22 6.82
C ALA A 111 5.43 6.63 6.94
N PRO A 112 4.15 6.80 6.56
CA PRO A 112 3.48 8.08 6.63
C PRO A 112 2.84 8.34 8.00
N ALA A 113 2.50 9.60 8.25
CA ALA A 113 1.57 9.98 9.31
C ALA A 113 0.48 10.90 8.74
N ILE A 114 -0.78 10.60 9.04
CA ILE A 114 -1.95 11.38 8.62
C ILE A 114 -2.53 12.16 9.80
N ARG A 115 -2.78 13.45 9.64
CA ARG A 115 -3.38 14.32 10.66
C ARG A 115 -4.47 15.18 10.06
N TYR A 116 -5.44 15.54 10.87
CA TYR A 116 -6.50 16.48 10.52
C TYR A 116 -6.33 17.72 11.39
N HIS A 117 -6.14 18.87 10.76
CA HIS A 117 -5.88 20.12 11.45
C HIS A 117 -6.49 21.28 10.65
N ASN A 118 -7.21 22.16 11.34
CA ASN A 118 -7.83 23.35 10.74
C ASN A 118 -8.64 23.10 9.46
N GLY A 119 -9.41 22.00 9.42
CA GLY A 119 -10.27 21.70 8.28
C GLY A 119 -9.59 20.96 7.13
N GLU A 120 -8.30 20.60 7.26
CA GLU A 120 -7.51 19.97 6.21
C GLU A 120 -6.86 18.67 6.72
N PHE A 121 -6.70 17.71 5.81
CA PHE A 121 -5.89 16.52 5.98
C PHE A 121 -4.45 16.82 5.58
N TYR A 122 -3.51 16.35 6.38
CA TYR A 122 -2.07 16.45 6.18
C TYR A 122 -1.49 15.05 6.21
N ILE A 123 -0.65 14.70 5.22
CA ILE A 123 0.12 13.46 5.23
C ILE A 123 1.60 13.83 5.17
N TYR A 124 2.37 13.38 6.16
CA TYR A 124 3.84 13.51 6.19
C TYR A 124 4.46 12.14 5.93
N TRP A 125 5.58 12.09 5.21
CA TRP A 125 6.35 10.86 5.03
C TRP A 125 7.84 11.15 4.98
N GLY A 126 8.63 10.13 5.29
CA GLY A 126 10.07 10.15 5.08
C GLY A 126 10.42 9.55 3.72
N ASP A 127 11.30 10.21 2.98
CA ASP A 127 12.15 9.59 1.98
C ASP A 127 13.57 9.55 2.59
N PRO A 128 14.11 8.37 2.95
CA PRO A 128 15.42 8.28 3.60
C PRO A 128 16.57 8.85 2.76
N ASP A 129 16.38 9.01 1.45
CA ASP A 129 17.37 9.53 0.51
C ASP A 129 17.22 11.05 0.29
N HIS A 130 16.05 11.66 0.54
CA HIS A 130 15.77 13.07 0.19
C HIS A 130 15.20 13.95 1.32
N GLY A 131 14.62 13.36 2.37
CA GLY A 131 14.20 14.07 3.57
C GLY A 131 12.76 13.80 3.98
N ILE A 132 12.13 14.77 4.63
CA ILE A 132 10.73 14.70 5.06
C ILE A 132 9.88 15.59 4.17
N PHE A 133 8.80 15.01 3.67
CA PHE A 133 7.85 15.66 2.79
C PHE A 133 6.46 15.67 3.41
N MET A 134 5.60 16.55 2.93
CA MET A 134 4.19 16.57 3.27
C MET A 134 3.31 16.94 2.08
N VAL A 135 2.04 16.54 2.18
CA VAL A 135 0.99 16.91 1.25
C VAL A 135 -0.30 17.17 2.03
N LYS A 136 -1.22 17.98 1.50
CA LYS A 136 -2.50 18.26 2.15
C LYS A 136 -3.68 18.42 1.20
N THR A 137 -4.88 18.30 1.75
CA THR A 137 -6.16 18.51 1.04
C THR A 137 -7.28 18.87 2.02
N LYS A 138 -8.38 19.43 1.52
CA LYS A 138 -9.65 19.54 2.26
C LYS A 138 -10.57 18.34 2.06
N ASP A 139 -10.41 17.64 0.93
CA ASP A 139 -11.22 16.50 0.54
C ASP A 139 -10.30 15.29 0.30
N PRO A 140 -10.35 14.26 1.16
CA PRO A 140 -9.49 13.09 1.05
C PRO A 140 -9.80 12.21 -0.17
N CYS A 141 -11.00 12.36 -0.76
CA CYS A 141 -11.38 11.72 -2.03
C CYS A 141 -10.96 12.56 -3.26
N GLY A 142 -10.61 13.82 -3.04
CA GLY A 142 -10.33 14.79 -4.09
C GLY A 142 -8.86 14.85 -4.49
N THR A 143 -8.50 15.94 -5.17
CA THR A 143 -7.11 16.22 -5.54
C THR A 143 -6.34 16.77 -4.35
N TRP A 144 -5.16 16.20 -4.10
CA TRP A 144 -4.21 16.67 -3.10
C TRP A 144 -3.27 17.71 -3.70
N GLU A 145 -2.77 18.62 -2.86
CA GLU A 145 -1.80 19.63 -3.29
C GLU A 145 -0.47 19.01 -3.74
N LYS A 146 0.43 19.81 -4.30
CA LYS A 146 1.78 19.31 -4.63
C LYS A 146 2.59 19.05 -3.34
N PRO A 147 3.42 17.99 -3.31
CA PRO A 147 4.32 17.73 -2.19
C PRO A 147 5.22 18.93 -1.85
N VAL A 148 5.39 19.18 -0.54
CA VAL A 148 6.33 20.15 0.01
C VAL A 148 7.45 19.40 0.72
N CYS A 149 8.71 19.68 0.36
CA CYS A 149 9.86 19.23 1.14
C CYS A 149 9.97 20.09 2.41
N VAL A 150 9.56 19.54 3.55
CA VAL A 150 9.56 20.22 4.86
C VAL A 150 10.98 20.29 5.42
N ILE A 151 11.75 19.21 5.22
CA ILE A 151 13.12 19.07 5.70
C ILE A 151 13.91 18.29 4.66
N ALA A 152 14.79 18.96 3.93
CA ALA A 152 15.74 18.26 3.06
C ALA A 152 16.84 17.57 3.89
N GLY A 153 17.25 16.37 3.49
CA GLY A 153 18.37 15.67 4.12
C GLY A 153 18.30 14.16 3.94
N ILE A 154 19.13 13.44 4.69
CA ILE A 154 19.24 11.97 4.58
C ILE A 154 18.93 11.30 5.92
N GLY A 155 18.37 10.10 5.84
CA GLY A 155 18.17 9.18 6.97
C GLY A 155 17.06 9.54 7.94
N MET A 156 16.34 10.65 7.75
CA MET A 156 15.15 10.95 8.55
C MET A 156 13.97 10.11 8.03
N ILE A 157 13.32 9.39 8.92
CA ILE A 157 12.19 8.51 8.59
C ILE A 157 11.04 8.72 9.57
N ASP A 158 9.88 8.19 9.20
CA ASP A 158 8.70 8.05 10.04
C ASP A 158 8.29 9.36 10.75
N PRO A 159 8.13 10.47 10.00
CA PRO A 159 7.77 11.75 10.59
C PRO A 159 6.32 11.74 11.08
N CYS A 160 6.06 12.37 12.21
CA CYS A 160 4.70 12.61 12.70
C CYS A 160 4.58 14.02 13.31
N PRO A 161 3.71 14.89 12.74
CA PRO A 161 3.49 16.21 13.30
C PRO A 161 2.50 16.18 14.47
N LEU A 162 2.59 17.19 15.32
CA LEU A 162 1.64 17.52 16.37
C LEU A 162 1.47 19.04 16.41
N TRP A 163 0.27 19.51 16.11
CA TRP A 163 -0.16 20.87 16.42
C TRP A 163 -0.65 20.92 17.85
N ASP A 164 -0.03 21.79 18.63
CA ASP A 164 -0.34 21.94 20.04
C ASP A 164 -1.31 23.11 20.27
N GLU A 165 -1.96 23.09 21.43
CA GLU A 165 -2.94 24.09 21.87
C GLU A 165 -2.31 25.48 22.09
N ASP A 166 -0.97 25.56 22.20
CA ASP A 166 -0.22 26.82 22.28
C ASP A 166 0.01 27.47 20.89
N GLY A 167 -0.50 26.85 19.82
CA GLY A 167 -0.36 27.31 18.44
C GLY A 167 0.96 26.90 17.77
N ARG A 168 1.82 26.14 18.44
CA ARG A 168 3.08 25.64 17.88
C ARG A 168 2.89 24.29 17.21
N CYS A 169 3.74 24.00 16.23
CA CYS A 169 3.77 22.72 15.54
C CYS A 169 5.12 22.04 15.81
N TYR A 170 5.06 20.78 16.23
CA TYR A 170 6.25 19.97 16.49
C TYR A 170 6.23 18.74 15.60
N LEU A 171 7.42 18.24 15.25
CA LEU A 171 7.61 17.05 14.45
C LEU A 171 8.52 16.08 15.20
N VAL A 172 8.06 14.86 15.42
CA VAL A 172 8.91 13.73 15.81
C VAL A 172 9.31 12.93 14.58
N ASN A 173 10.54 12.41 14.54
CA ASN A 173 11.00 11.50 13.50
C ASN A 173 11.96 10.45 14.07
N GLY A 174 12.02 9.29 13.41
CA GLY A 174 13.06 8.27 13.60
C GLY A 174 14.24 8.46 12.65
N TRP A 175 15.25 7.60 12.78
CA TRP A 175 16.47 7.63 11.95
C TRP A 175 16.80 6.27 11.34
N ALA A 176 16.99 6.24 10.02
CA ALA A 176 17.39 5.06 9.28
C ALA A 176 18.90 4.84 9.33
N GLY A 177 19.34 3.87 10.12
CA GLY A 177 20.77 3.54 10.26
C GLY A 177 21.46 3.16 8.95
N SER A 178 20.71 2.66 7.97
CA SER A 178 21.19 2.37 6.61
C SER A 178 21.61 3.61 5.80
N ARG A 179 21.34 4.83 6.31
CA ARG A 179 21.70 6.11 5.71
C ARG A 179 22.44 7.03 6.67
N SER A 180 21.93 7.20 7.88
CA SER A 180 22.50 8.11 8.88
C SER A 180 23.64 7.50 9.70
N GLY A 181 23.83 6.18 9.65
CA GLY A 181 24.82 5.48 10.47
C GLY A 181 24.40 5.26 11.93
N PHE A 182 23.18 5.67 12.32
CA PHE A 182 22.58 5.40 13.62
C PHE A 182 21.06 5.20 13.51
N ASN A 183 20.47 4.43 14.41
CA ASN A 183 19.03 4.13 14.43
C ASN A 183 18.53 4.04 15.88
N SER A 184 17.24 3.70 16.05
CA SER A 184 16.63 3.55 17.39
C SER A 184 16.61 4.84 18.21
N VAL A 185 16.75 5.98 17.55
CA VAL A 185 16.77 7.32 18.14
C VAL A 185 15.56 8.09 17.63
N LEU A 186 14.86 8.77 18.54
CA LEU A 186 13.77 9.67 18.19
C LEU A 186 14.17 11.11 18.48
N THR A 187 13.93 11.98 17.49
CA THR A 187 14.19 13.42 17.64
C THR A 187 12.92 14.24 17.46
N ILE A 188 12.77 15.29 18.26
CA ILE A 188 11.73 16.30 18.08
C ILE A 188 12.36 17.62 17.63
N ARG A 189 11.68 18.30 16.70
CA ARG A 189 11.97 19.67 16.28
C ARG A 189 10.69 20.47 16.07
N GLU A 190 10.81 21.79 16.05
CA GLU A 190 9.69 22.68 15.82
C GLU A 190 9.57 23.01 14.32
N LEU A 191 8.32 23.06 13.84
CA LEU A 191 7.94 23.52 12.51
C LEU A 191 7.28 24.90 12.60
N SER A 192 7.17 25.58 11.45
CA SER A 192 6.27 26.71 11.29
C SER A 192 4.84 26.32 11.71
N ALA A 193 4.03 27.29 12.14
CA ALA A 193 2.66 27.02 12.60
C ALA A 193 1.79 26.34 11.53
N ASP A 194 2.04 26.62 10.25
CA ASP A 194 1.39 25.97 9.10
C ASP A 194 1.93 24.54 8.80
N GLY A 195 2.94 24.09 9.54
CA GLY A 195 3.57 22.77 9.41
C GLY A 195 4.47 22.60 8.18
N THR A 196 4.68 23.62 7.36
CA THR A 196 5.31 23.45 6.04
C THR A 196 6.84 23.53 6.05
N LYS A 197 7.46 24.07 7.11
CA LYS A 197 8.91 24.29 7.17
C LYS A 197 9.46 24.06 8.57
N VAL A 198 10.67 23.52 8.66
CA VAL A 198 11.39 23.45 9.95
C VAL A 198 11.89 24.82 10.39
N ILE A 199 11.70 25.14 11.67
CA ILE A 199 12.20 26.39 12.30
C ILE A 199 13.08 26.13 13.53
N GLY A 200 13.02 24.91 14.09
CA GLY A 200 13.82 24.51 15.25
C GLY A 200 14.93 23.50 14.92
N LYS A 201 15.95 23.45 15.78
CA LYS A 201 16.98 22.39 15.75
C LYS A 201 16.44 21.09 16.36
N PRO A 202 16.85 19.91 15.88
CA PRO A 202 16.44 18.63 16.45
C PRO A 202 17.01 18.44 17.86
N ARG A 203 16.21 17.82 18.73
CA ARG A 203 16.62 17.36 20.07
C ARG A 203 16.30 15.88 20.19
N ILE A 204 17.26 15.09 20.65
CA ILE A 204 17.03 13.68 20.99
C ILE A 204 16.11 13.66 22.21
N VAL A 205 14.98 12.96 22.09
CA VAL A 205 14.00 12.81 23.19
C VAL A 205 13.93 11.37 23.70
N PHE A 206 14.40 10.42 22.89
CA PHE A 206 14.50 9.02 23.26
C PHE A 206 15.64 8.34 22.47
N ASP A 207 16.43 7.53 23.17
CA ASP A 207 17.42 6.62 22.59
C ASP A 207 17.11 5.22 23.10
N GLY A 208 16.65 4.36 22.19
CA GLY A 208 16.28 2.99 22.49
C GLY A 208 17.48 2.09 22.79
N GLY A 209 18.69 2.50 22.38
CA GLY A 209 19.91 1.70 22.49
C GLY A 209 19.72 0.28 21.96
N GLN A 210 20.36 -0.68 22.62
CA GLN A 210 20.19 -2.10 22.31
C GLN A 210 18.90 -2.71 22.90
N LYS A 211 18.43 -2.17 24.04
CA LYS A 211 17.26 -2.70 24.76
C LYS A 211 15.98 -2.54 23.93
N ASN A 212 15.80 -1.38 23.32
CA ASN A 212 14.67 -1.05 22.45
C ASN A 212 15.19 -0.79 21.03
N HIS A 213 16.08 -1.66 20.52
CA HIS A 213 16.53 -1.57 19.14
C HIS A 213 15.35 -1.58 18.18
N THR A 214 15.47 -0.93 17.03
CA THR A 214 14.34 -0.73 16.08
C THR A 214 13.25 0.17 16.69
N THR A 215 13.62 1.12 17.55
CA THR A 215 12.70 2.21 17.89
C THR A 215 12.56 3.15 16.70
N GLU A 216 11.43 3.07 16.03
CA GLU A 216 11.09 3.83 14.83
C GLU A 216 9.56 4.01 14.75
N GLY A 217 9.02 4.59 13.70
CA GLY A 217 7.57 4.69 13.55
C GLY A 217 6.84 5.56 14.58
N PRO A 218 7.43 6.64 15.12
CA PRO A 218 6.79 7.38 16.20
C PRO A 218 5.50 8.05 15.73
N LYS A 219 4.40 7.80 16.45
CA LYS A 219 3.18 8.59 16.34
C LYS A 219 3.05 9.52 17.52
N PHE A 220 2.76 10.78 17.22
CA PHE A 220 2.77 11.88 18.18
C PHE A 220 1.35 12.30 18.54
N TYR A 221 1.06 12.39 19.83
CA TYR A 221 -0.25 12.75 20.37
C TYR A 221 -0.12 13.67 21.58
N LYS A 222 -1.24 14.32 21.95
CA LYS A 222 -1.42 15.00 23.23
C LYS A 222 -2.67 14.46 23.91
N ARG A 223 -2.56 14.09 25.19
CA ARG A 223 -3.69 13.58 26.00
C ARG A 223 -3.43 13.85 27.47
N ASP A 224 -4.44 14.37 28.17
CA ASP A 224 -4.44 14.57 29.63
C ASP A 224 -3.23 15.38 30.14
N GLY A 225 -2.85 16.42 29.38
CA GLY A 225 -1.71 17.29 29.71
C GLY A 225 -0.32 16.67 29.46
N TYR A 226 -0.26 15.51 28.80
CA TYR A 226 0.99 14.87 28.39
C TYR A 226 1.14 14.86 26.87
N TYR A 227 2.38 15.00 26.43
CA TYR A 227 2.82 14.62 25.09
C TYR A 227 3.10 13.12 25.10
N TRP A 228 2.52 12.41 24.15
CA TRP A 228 2.67 10.96 23.99
C TRP A 228 3.38 10.63 22.69
N ILE A 229 4.41 9.80 22.76
CA ILE A 229 5.02 9.18 21.58
C ILE A 229 4.75 7.68 21.69
N MET A 230 4.05 7.12 20.71
CA MET A 230 3.83 5.68 20.61
C MET A 230 4.61 5.15 19.41
N CYS A 231 5.45 4.15 19.62
CA CYS A 231 6.31 3.59 18.58
C CYS A 231 6.59 2.10 18.83
N PRO A 232 6.80 1.28 17.80
CA PRO A 232 7.36 -0.05 17.99
C PRO A 232 8.82 -0.05 18.45
N ALA A 233 9.27 -1.17 18.99
CA ALA A 233 10.66 -1.52 19.26
C ALA A 233 10.83 -3.05 19.28
N GLY A 234 12.06 -3.55 19.31
CA GLY A 234 12.36 -4.98 19.42
C GLY A 234 12.40 -5.75 18.10
N GLY A 235 12.28 -5.05 16.97
CA GLY A 235 12.28 -5.62 15.62
C GLY A 235 10.89 -5.76 15.01
N VAL A 236 10.83 -6.03 13.71
CA VAL A 236 9.56 -5.98 12.94
C VAL A 236 8.60 -7.12 13.27
N GLN A 237 9.12 -8.35 13.42
CA GLN A 237 8.28 -9.54 13.61
C GLN A 237 8.04 -9.90 15.08
N MET A 238 9.05 -9.75 15.93
CA MET A 238 8.99 -10.18 17.34
C MET A 238 9.01 -8.98 18.30
N GLY A 239 8.77 -7.77 17.78
CA GLY A 239 8.80 -6.55 18.55
C GLY A 239 7.61 -6.38 19.49
N TRP A 240 7.56 -5.20 20.09
CA TRP A 240 6.54 -4.75 21.01
C TRP A 240 6.23 -3.28 20.74
N GLN A 241 5.08 -2.84 21.24
CA GLN A 241 4.67 -1.45 21.20
C GLN A 241 5.11 -0.74 22.48
N LEU A 242 5.82 0.37 22.32
CA LEU A 242 6.11 1.31 23.39
C LEU A 242 5.06 2.43 23.40
N ALA A 243 4.71 2.87 24.61
CA ALA A 243 4.13 4.18 24.84
C ALA A 243 5.09 4.98 25.72
N MET A 244 5.30 6.24 25.36
CA MET A 244 6.14 7.17 26.08
C MET A 244 5.38 8.44 26.36
N ARG A 245 5.56 9.04 27.54
CA ARG A 245 4.95 10.34 27.83
C ARG A 245 5.86 11.31 28.57
N SER A 246 5.62 12.60 28.38
CA SER A 246 6.22 13.69 29.15
C SER A 246 5.28 14.89 29.24
N LYS A 247 5.44 15.71 30.30
CA LYS A 247 4.75 17.02 30.39
C LYS A 247 5.47 18.11 29.59
N ASN A 248 6.70 17.87 29.17
CA ASN A 248 7.48 18.75 28.31
C ASN A 248 7.68 18.04 26.96
N VAL A 249 7.41 18.74 25.86
CA VAL A 249 7.54 18.20 24.50
C VAL A 249 8.95 17.68 24.19
N TYR A 250 9.98 18.17 24.90
CA TYR A 250 11.37 17.70 24.76
C TYR A 250 11.81 16.72 25.85
N GLY A 251 10.89 16.26 26.69
CA GLY A 251 11.15 15.27 27.72
C GLY A 251 11.65 15.84 29.07
N PRO A 252 12.20 14.97 29.94
CA PRO A 252 12.44 13.55 29.69
C PRO A 252 11.12 12.77 29.54
N TYR A 253 11.13 11.73 28.71
CA TYR A 253 10.00 10.82 28.51
C TYR A 253 10.15 9.59 29.40
N GLU A 254 9.09 9.24 30.14
CA GLU A 254 8.97 7.89 30.72
C GLU A 254 8.39 6.94 29.69
N ALA A 255 8.84 5.68 29.67
CA ALA A 255 8.51 4.70 28.63
C ALA A 255 7.99 3.38 29.24
N LYS A 256 6.97 2.79 28.62
CA LYS A 256 6.46 1.45 28.95
C LYS A 256 6.20 0.63 27.70
N MET A 257 6.39 -0.68 27.81
CA MET A 257 5.83 -1.65 26.87
C MET A 257 4.34 -1.77 27.17
N VAL A 258 3.51 -1.63 26.14
CA VAL A 258 2.04 -1.60 26.28
C VAL A 258 1.34 -2.69 25.48
N MET A 259 2.09 -3.37 24.61
CA MET A 259 1.65 -4.55 23.88
C MET A 259 2.84 -5.34 23.36
N ALA A 260 2.79 -6.66 23.43
CA ALA A 260 3.77 -7.57 22.83
C ALA A 260 3.08 -8.82 22.29
N GLN A 261 3.81 -9.68 21.57
CA GLN A 261 3.28 -10.97 21.12
C GLN A 261 2.79 -11.84 22.29
N GLY A 262 3.55 -11.84 23.40
CA GLY A 262 3.29 -12.68 24.56
C GLY A 262 3.20 -14.17 24.20
N LYS A 263 2.12 -14.83 24.64
CA LYS A 263 1.86 -16.26 24.40
C LYS A 263 1.07 -16.54 23.11
N THR A 264 0.80 -15.52 22.30
CA THR A 264 -0.03 -15.67 21.10
C THR A 264 0.77 -16.19 19.90
N LYS A 265 0.06 -16.68 18.88
CA LYS A 265 0.63 -17.04 17.57
C LYS A 265 0.66 -15.87 16.58
N ILE A 266 0.24 -14.68 17.03
CA ILE A 266 0.24 -13.46 16.23
C ILE A 266 1.60 -12.80 16.45
N ASN A 267 2.26 -12.35 15.39
CA ASN A 267 3.56 -11.68 15.53
C ASN A 267 3.43 -10.42 16.41
N GLY A 268 4.54 -9.90 16.91
CA GLY A 268 4.55 -8.64 17.65
C GLY A 268 3.91 -7.49 16.85
N PRO A 269 3.29 -6.51 17.53
CA PRO A 269 2.79 -5.32 16.85
C PRO A 269 3.96 -4.51 16.29
N HIS A 270 3.77 -3.91 15.13
CA HIS A 270 4.70 -2.93 14.60
C HIS A 270 3.92 -1.84 13.87
N GLN A 271 4.39 -0.58 14.02
CA GLN A 271 3.86 0.68 13.44
C GLN A 271 2.34 0.77 13.27
N GLY A 272 1.74 1.77 13.92
CA GLY A 272 0.30 1.85 13.98
C GLY A 272 -0.23 3.13 14.58
N ALA A 273 -1.55 3.26 14.58
CA ALA A 273 -2.28 4.43 15.04
C ALA A 273 -3.14 4.10 16.26
N TRP A 274 -3.08 4.97 17.27
CA TRP A 274 -4.09 5.02 18.30
C TRP A 274 -5.24 5.92 17.83
N VAL A 275 -6.46 5.40 17.92
CA VAL A 275 -7.69 6.09 17.52
C VAL A 275 -8.62 6.19 18.72
N HIS A 276 -9.08 7.40 19.01
CA HIS A 276 -10.19 7.65 19.93
C HIS A 276 -11.47 7.89 19.14
N THR A 277 -12.50 7.09 19.36
CA THR A 277 -13.76 7.16 18.62
C THR A 277 -14.74 8.15 19.25
N SER A 278 -15.66 8.67 18.44
CA SER A 278 -16.79 9.50 18.93
C SER A 278 -17.69 8.78 19.95
N GLN A 279 -17.65 7.45 19.96
CA GLN A 279 -18.38 6.58 20.90
C GLN A 279 -17.63 6.37 22.23
N GLY A 280 -16.50 7.05 22.42
CA GLY A 280 -15.69 7.00 23.65
C GLY A 280 -14.87 5.72 23.80
N GLU A 281 -14.54 5.06 22.69
CA GLU A 281 -13.68 3.87 22.69
C GLU A 281 -12.28 4.21 22.16
N ASP A 282 -11.26 3.55 22.71
CA ASP A 282 -9.88 3.68 22.24
C ASP A 282 -9.47 2.38 21.54
N TRP A 283 -8.86 2.50 20.36
CA TRP A 283 -8.42 1.39 19.54
C TRP A 283 -7.01 1.62 19.00
N PHE A 284 -6.29 0.53 18.73
CA PHE A 284 -4.96 0.55 18.15
C PHE A 284 -4.95 -0.29 16.87
N LEU A 285 -4.73 0.39 15.74
CA LEU A 285 -4.46 -0.26 14.47
C LEU A 285 -2.95 -0.42 14.31
N HIS A 286 -2.48 -1.58 13.91
CA HIS A 286 -1.07 -1.84 13.66
C HIS A 286 -0.90 -2.86 12.55
N PHE A 287 0.30 -2.98 11.97
CA PHE A 287 0.53 -4.08 11.03
C PHE A 287 1.07 -5.34 11.72
N ASN A 288 0.93 -6.45 11.02
CA ASN A 288 1.58 -7.73 11.31
C ASN A 288 2.28 -8.24 10.05
N ASP A 289 3.58 -8.54 10.12
CA ASP A 289 4.33 -9.05 8.97
C ASP A 289 3.91 -10.49 8.64
N LYS A 290 3.50 -10.73 7.39
CA LYS A 290 3.11 -12.03 6.83
C LYS A 290 4.00 -12.41 5.65
N TYR A 291 5.27 -12.04 5.70
CA TYR A 291 6.28 -12.40 4.70
C TYR A 291 5.84 -12.05 3.27
N ALA A 292 5.59 -13.05 2.44
CA ALA A 292 5.22 -12.86 1.04
C ALA A 292 3.89 -12.14 0.83
N TYR A 293 3.00 -12.09 1.84
CA TYR A 293 1.77 -11.32 1.77
C TYR A 293 1.94 -9.86 2.20
N GLY A 294 3.14 -9.49 2.66
CA GLY A 294 3.43 -8.15 3.17
C GLY A 294 2.91 -7.95 4.59
N ARG A 295 2.54 -6.72 4.93
CA ARG A 295 2.19 -6.24 6.25
C ARG A 295 0.68 -5.99 6.33
N VAL A 296 -0.04 -6.94 6.93
CA VAL A 296 -1.52 -6.92 7.05
C VAL A 296 -1.97 -6.16 8.29
N ILE A 297 -3.16 -5.59 8.30
CA ILE A 297 -3.61 -4.67 9.36
C ILE A 297 -4.43 -5.38 10.43
N PHE A 298 -4.03 -5.19 11.68
CA PHE A 298 -4.70 -5.70 12.87
C PHE A 298 -5.32 -4.54 13.66
N LEU A 299 -6.42 -4.82 14.34
CA LEU A 299 -7.12 -3.91 15.23
C LEU A 299 -7.17 -4.51 16.65
N GLN A 300 -6.80 -3.70 17.65
CA GLN A 300 -6.78 -4.09 19.06
C GLN A 300 -7.53 -3.06 19.92
N PRO A 301 -8.29 -3.48 20.94
CA PRO A 301 -8.86 -2.53 21.90
C PRO A 301 -7.76 -1.90 22.75
N VAL A 302 -7.96 -0.66 23.20
CA VAL A 302 -7.06 0.05 24.12
C VAL A 302 -7.81 0.44 25.38
N ASN A 303 -7.17 0.22 26.53
CA ASN A 303 -7.72 0.54 27.84
C ASN A 303 -6.76 1.47 28.59
N TRP A 304 -7.28 2.53 29.20
CA TRP A 304 -6.52 3.57 29.91
C TRP A 304 -6.65 3.54 31.44
N LYS A 305 -7.26 2.49 32.02
CA LYS A 305 -7.58 2.41 33.47
C LYS A 305 -6.38 2.61 34.41
N THR A 306 -5.16 2.35 33.96
CA THR A 306 -3.93 2.48 34.75
C THR A 306 -3.22 3.83 34.56
N GLY A 307 -3.84 4.76 33.81
CA GLY A 307 -3.21 6.00 33.36
C GLY A 307 -2.19 5.80 32.24
N TRP A 308 -2.06 4.58 31.71
CA TRP A 308 -1.26 4.18 30.56
C TRP A 308 -2.15 3.41 29.58
N PRO A 309 -1.88 3.46 28.27
CA PRO A 309 -2.60 2.60 27.33
C PRO A 309 -2.16 1.16 27.56
N VAL A 310 -3.12 0.26 27.64
CA VAL A 310 -2.90 -1.19 27.59
C VAL A 310 -3.63 -1.69 26.35
N MET A 311 -2.90 -2.20 25.36
CA MET A 311 -3.48 -2.57 24.07
C MET A 311 -3.61 -4.08 23.95
N GLY A 312 -4.78 -4.55 23.48
CA GLY A 312 -5.09 -5.97 23.43
C GLY A 312 -5.53 -6.54 24.79
N GLN A 313 -5.19 -7.80 25.04
CA GLN A 313 -5.57 -8.54 26.23
C GLN A 313 -4.46 -8.57 27.28
N ASP A 314 -4.73 -8.04 28.48
CA ASP A 314 -3.81 -8.10 29.63
C ASP A 314 -4.40 -9.05 30.69
N LYS A 315 -3.98 -10.33 30.67
CA LYS A 315 -4.51 -11.38 31.55
C LYS A 315 -3.84 -11.43 32.92
N ASP A 316 -2.56 -11.07 32.99
CA ASP A 316 -1.75 -11.10 34.21
C ASP A 316 -1.68 -9.74 34.91
N GLY A 317 -2.18 -8.67 34.28
CA GLY A 317 -2.34 -7.35 34.88
C GLY A 317 -1.03 -6.56 34.95
N ASP A 318 -0.06 -6.89 34.10
CA ASP A 318 1.26 -6.25 34.10
C ASP A 318 1.29 -4.93 33.29
N GLY A 319 0.21 -4.60 32.58
CA GLY A 319 0.07 -3.41 31.76
C GLY A 319 0.60 -3.56 30.33
N CYS A 320 1.02 -4.74 29.90
CA CYS A 320 1.47 -5.07 28.56
C CYS A 320 0.55 -6.13 27.93
N GLY A 321 -0.37 -5.70 27.06
CA GLY A 321 -1.33 -6.63 26.49
C GLY A 321 -0.79 -7.54 25.37
N GLU A 322 -1.56 -8.57 25.05
CA GLU A 322 -1.34 -9.50 23.95
C GLU A 322 -2.40 -9.33 22.86
N PRO A 323 -2.07 -9.52 21.56
CA PRO A 323 -3.03 -9.32 20.46
C PRO A 323 -4.21 -10.30 20.51
N TYR A 324 -5.42 -9.78 20.32
CA TYR A 324 -6.60 -10.56 19.99
C TYR A 324 -6.57 -11.00 18.53
N LEU A 325 -6.92 -12.28 18.28
CA LEU A 325 -7.28 -12.75 16.95
C LEU A 325 -8.71 -12.35 16.58
N THR A 326 -9.64 -12.49 17.51
CA THR A 326 -11.06 -12.17 17.33
C THR A 326 -11.51 -11.34 18.53
N TYR A 327 -12.29 -10.29 18.26
CA TYR A 327 -12.84 -9.42 19.30
C TYR A 327 -14.21 -8.88 18.89
N ARG A 328 -14.92 -8.21 19.80
CA ARG A 328 -16.19 -7.55 19.47
C ARG A 328 -15.96 -6.40 18.49
N MET A 329 -16.95 -6.11 17.64
CA MET A 329 -16.93 -4.90 16.79
C MET A 329 -16.79 -3.63 17.65
N PRO A 330 -16.09 -2.60 17.16
CA PRO A 330 -16.20 -1.24 17.68
C PRO A 330 -17.63 -0.74 17.64
N LYS A 331 -18.00 0.14 18.58
CA LYS A 331 -19.27 0.87 18.48
C LYS A 331 -19.18 1.83 17.31
N SER A 332 -20.18 1.80 16.43
CA SER A 332 -20.23 2.66 15.25
C SER A 332 -21.68 3.05 14.93
N THR A 333 -21.82 4.19 14.24
CA THR A 333 -23.07 4.65 13.63
C THR A 333 -23.37 3.97 12.29
N SER A 334 -22.43 3.19 11.75
CA SER A 334 -22.57 2.42 10.52
C SER A 334 -22.16 0.96 10.71
N HIS A 335 -22.83 0.06 9.99
CA HIS A 335 -22.47 -1.36 9.90
C HIS A 335 -22.31 -1.79 8.44
N THR A 336 -21.88 -0.84 7.62
CA THR A 336 -21.65 -1.04 6.20
C THR A 336 -20.48 -2.00 6.03
N LYS A 337 -20.74 -3.15 5.41
CA LYS A 337 -19.68 -4.11 5.09
C LYS A 337 -19.09 -3.75 3.74
N VAL A 338 -17.79 -3.49 3.73
CA VAL A 338 -17.03 -3.19 2.53
C VAL A 338 -15.59 -3.65 2.73
N ASN A 339 -14.95 -4.06 1.63
CA ASN A 339 -13.56 -4.48 1.62
C ASN A 339 -12.81 -3.74 0.50
N PRO A 340 -11.47 -3.59 0.61
CA PRO A 340 -10.68 -3.07 -0.51
C PRO A 340 -10.89 -3.94 -1.76
N GLN A 341 -11.01 -3.28 -2.91
CA GLN A 341 -11.24 -3.92 -4.20
C GLN A 341 -10.06 -4.84 -4.57
N GLU A 342 -10.37 -5.97 -5.19
CA GLU A 342 -9.39 -6.99 -5.63
C GLU A 342 -9.77 -7.61 -6.99
N SER A 343 -11.03 -7.49 -7.40
CA SER A 343 -11.53 -7.87 -8.73
C SER A 343 -11.86 -6.63 -9.54
N ASP A 344 -11.70 -6.72 -10.86
CA ASP A 344 -12.00 -5.67 -11.81
C ASP A 344 -12.62 -6.26 -13.08
N GLU A 345 -13.73 -5.68 -13.51
CA GLU A 345 -14.37 -6.03 -14.78
C GLU A 345 -13.99 -5.04 -15.89
N PHE A 346 -13.18 -4.02 -15.59
CA PHE A 346 -12.69 -2.99 -16.52
C PHE A 346 -13.77 -2.29 -17.36
N ASN A 347 -15.02 -2.31 -16.89
CA ASN A 347 -16.17 -1.66 -17.53
C ASN A 347 -16.21 -0.13 -17.33
N SER A 348 -15.30 0.40 -16.53
CA SER A 348 -15.13 1.84 -16.27
C SER A 348 -14.09 2.43 -17.23
N THR A 349 -14.23 3.71 -17.57
CA THR A 349 -13.18 4.47 -18.28
C THR A 349 -12.04 4.92 -17.37
N GLU A 350 -12.17 4.66 -16.07
CA GLU A 350 -11.14 4.88 -15.05
C GLU A 350 -10.62 3.55 -14.53
N LEU A 351 -9.32 3.49 -14.23
CA LEU A 351 -8.67 2.30 -13.68
C LEU A 351 -9.12 2.09 -12.21
N GLY A 352 -9.42 0.85 -11.83
CA GLY A 352 -9.75 0.53 -10.43
C GLY A 352 -8.64 0.93 -9.45
N LEU A 353 -9.02 1.42 -8.28
CA LEU A 353 -8.09 1.95 -7.27
C LEU A 353 -7.14 0.91 -6.67
N GLN A 354 -7.39 -0.38 -6.86
CA GLN A 354 -6.51 -1.45 -6.40
C GLN A 354 -5.20 -1.58 -7.22
N TRP A 355 -5.18 -1.01 -8.42
CA TRP A 355 -4.07 -1.13 -9.35
C TRP A 355 -3.00 -0.08 -9.14
N GLN A 356 -1.74 -0.51 -9.16
CA GLN A 356 -0.58 0.39 -9.13
C GLN A 356 0.49 -0.08 -10.11
N TRP A 357 1.20 0.88 -10.68
CA TRP A 357 2.43 0.71 -11.46
C TRP A 357 3.66 0.59 -10.57
N HIS A 358 4.76 0.11 -11.13
CA HIS A 358 6.05 -0.05 -10.42
C HIS A 358 6.97 1.19 -10.53
N ALA A 359 6.56 2.19 -11.30
CA ALA A 359 7.20 3.47 -11.50
C ALA A 359 6.13 4.51 -11.88
N ASN A 360 6.50 5.78 -12.01
CA ASN A 360 5.58 6.83 -12.49
C ASN A 360 4.92 6.42 -13.80
N TYR A 361 3.59 6.56 -13.86
CA TYR A 361 2.79 6.13 -15.00
C TYR A 361 3.23 6.83 -16.29
N ASN A 362 3.33 6.03 -17.36
CA ASN A 362 3.51 6.53 -18.72
C ASN A 362 2.34 6.07 -19.60
N GLN A 363 1.70 7.01 -20.29
CA GLN A 363 0.58 6.73 -21.20
C GLN A 363 0.88 5.70 -22.31
N LEU A 364 2.16 5.47 -22.61
CA LEU A 364 2.60 4.45 -23.56
C LEU A 364 2.51 3.03 -23.01
N TRP A 365 2.22 2.84 -21.73
CA TRP A 365 2.09 1.53 -21.07
C TRP A 365 0.69 0.96 -21.21
N GLY A 366 -0.35 1.76 -21.07
CA GLY A 366 -1.72 1.26 -21.14
C GLY A 366 -2.76 2.23 -20.59
N MET A 367 -4.02 1.97 -20.92
CA MET A 367 -5.16 2.82 -20.54
C MET A 367 -6.47 2.01 -20.59
N PRO A 368 -7.46 2.37 -19.75
CA PRO A 368 -8.82 1.86 -19.89
C PRO A 368 -9.40 2.22 -21.26
N THR A 369 -10.31 1.38 -21.75
CA THR A 369 -10.98 1.57 -23.03
C THR A 369 -12.47 1.78 -22.82
N ASN A 370 -13.15 2.37 -23.81
CA ASN A 370 -14.60 2.54 -23.77
C ASN A 370 -15.38 1.27 -24.16
N ASN A 371 -14.70 0.17 -24.48
CA ASN A 371 -15.30 -1.13 -24.78
C ASN A 371 -15.12 -2.16 -23.65
N GLY A 372 -14.79 -1.72 -22.44
CA GLY A 372 -14.80 -2.56 -21.24
C GLY A 372 -13.55 -3.42 -21.07
N CYS A 373 -12.36 -2.89 -21.39
CA CYS A 373 -11.10 -3.57 -21.09
C CYS A 373 -10.00 -2.60 -20.68
N MET A 374 -9.01 -3.12 -19.94
CA MET A 374 -7.74 -2.42 -19.73
C MET A 374 -6.75 -2.84 -20.81
N ARG A 375 -6.34 -1.90 -21.67
CA ARG A 375 -5.32 -2.15 -22.69
C ARG A 375 -3.93 -1.89 -22.13
N LEU A 376 -3.03 -2.88 -22.21
CA LEU A 376 -1.61 -2.70 -21.92
C LEU A 376 -0.78 -2.95 -23.17
N TYR A 377 -0.03 -1.95 -23.60
CA TYR A 377 0.88 -2.09 -24.73
C TYR A 377 2.13 -2.85 -24.33
N THR A 378 2.67 -3.60 -25.28
CA THR A 378 3.99 -4.24 -25.15
C THR A 378 5.06 -3.16 -24.99
N ALA A 379 5.62 -3.04 -23.78
CA ALA A 379 6.65 -2.06 -23.50
C ALA A 379 8.03 -2.57 -23.92
N ASP A 380 8.95 -1.63 -24.13
CA ASP A 380 10.33 -1.96 -24.46
C ASP A 380 11.04 -2.45 -23.20
N LEU A 381 11.68 -3.62 -23.30
CA LEU A 381 12.60 -4.11 -22.27
C LEU A 381 13.88 -3.28 -22.28
N THR A 382 13.83 -2.10 -21.69
CA THR A 382 14.99 -1.20 -21.56
C THR A 382 15.47 -1.15 -20.13
N ALA A 383 16.63 -1.73 -19.86
CA ALA A 383 17.38 -1.44 -18.64
C ALA A 383 18.31 -0.24 -18.90
N THR A 384 18.51 0.61 -17.90
CA THR A 384 19.53 1.66 -17.94
C THR A 384 20.36 1.65 -16.68
N ASP A 385 21.64 2.02 -16.78
CA ASP A 385 22.44 2.27 -15.59
C ASP A 385 22.04 3.57 -14.86
N LYS A 386 22.70 3.88 -13.75
CA LYS A 386 22.46 5.12 -12.98
C LYS A 386 22.72 6.40 -13.78
N ALA A 387 23.49 6.33 -14.87
CA ALA A 387 23.76 7.44 -15.77
C ALA A 387 22.82 7.46 -16.99
N GLY A 388 21.81 6.59 -17.03
CA GLY A 388 20.83 6.51 -18.12
C GLY A 388 21.32 5.78 -19.37
N LYS A 389 22.49 5.13 -19.34
CA LYS A 389 22.98 4.38 -20.50
C LYS A 389 22.26 3.04 -20.62
N PRO A 390 21.84 2.62 -21.85
CA PRO A 390 21.23 1.32 -22.07
C PRO A 390 22.09 0.17 -21.52
N GLN A 391 21.43 -0.80 -20.90
CA GLN A 391 22.02 -2.04 -20.39
C GLN A 391 21.24 -3.24 -20.94
N PRO A 392 21.85 -4.41 -21.04
CA PRO A 392 21.12 -5.65 -21.31
C PRO A 392 20.06 -5.86 -20.24
N PHE A 393 18.80 -6.01 -20.66
CA PHE A 393 17.71 -6.40 -19.78
C PHE A 393 18.00 -7.76 -19.13
N LYS A 394 17.84 -7.85 -17.80
CA LYS A 394 18.09 -9.10 -17.06
C LYS A 394 16.81 -9.78 -16.61
N SER A 395 15.83 -8.99 -16.18
CA SER A 395 14.60 -9.48 -15.57
C SER A 395 13.56 -8.37 -15.45
N LEU A 396 12.29 -8.74 -15.28
CA LEU A 396 11.16 -7.82 -15.08
C LEU A 396 11.27 -6.98 -13.80
N TRP A 397 12.31 -7.19 -12.97
CA TRP A 397 12.67 -6.26 -11.90
C TRP A 397 12.93 -4.84 -12.41
N GLU A 398 13.38 -4.71 -13.65
CA GLU A 398 13.71 -3.44 -14.29
C GLU A 398 12.50 -2.81 -15.02
N ALA A 399 11.36 -3.51 -15.08
CA ALA A 399 10.15 -3.06 -15.78
C ALA A 399 9.29 -2.14 -14.92
N GLY A 400 9.01 -0.92 -15.41
CA GLY A 400 8.13 0.07 -14.75
C GLY A 400 6.65 -0.11 -15.04
N ASN A 401 6.33 -0.67 -16.20
CA ASN A 401 4.99 -0.88 -16.76
C ASN A 401 4.25 -2.12 -16.25
N LEU A 402 4.70 -2.71 -15.13
CA LEU A 402 3.95 -3.79 -14.49
C LEU A 402 2.72 -3.20 -13.80
N LEU A 403 1.52 -3.60 -14.24
CA LEU A 403 0.25 -3.19 -13.63
C LEU A 403 -0.17 -4.22 -12.57
N LEU A 404 0.04 -3.91 -11.29
CA LEU A 404 -0.08 -4.88 -10.21
C LEU A 404 -0.94 -4.38 -9.04
N GLN A 405 -1.61 -5.31 -8.38
CA GLN A 405 -2.35 -5.13 -7.14
C GLN A 405 -1.82 -6.06 -6.03
N LYS A 406 -2.23 -5.80 -4.79
CA LYS A 406 -1.80 -6.54 -3.59
C LYS A 406 -2.46 -7.91 -3.53
N THR A 407 -1.87 -8.84 -2.77
CA THR A 407 -2.51 -10.13 -2.48
C THR A 407 -3.53 -9.97 -1.35
N PRO A 408 -4.77 -10.52 -1.48
CA PRO A 408 -5.86 -10.17 -0.57
C PRO A 408 -6.18 -11.23 0.51
N ALA A 409 -5.53 -12.40 0.48
CA ALA A 409 -5.77 -13.47 1.44
C ALA A 409 -4.61 -14.49 1.41
N GLU A 410 -4.59 -15.41 2.38
CA GLU A 410 -3.66 -16.55 2.38
C GLU A 410 -3.98 -17.59 1.28
N ASN A 411 -5.25 -17.70 0.92
CA ASN A 411 -5.74 -18.66 -0.06
C ASN A 411 -6.71 -17.95 -0.99
N PHE A 412 -6.40 -17.95 -2.29
CA PHE A 412 -7.25 -17.35 -3.31
C PHE A 412 -6.86 -17.88 -4.69
N THR A 413 -7.77 -17.71 -5.64
CA THR A 413 -7.53 -17.90 -7.06
C THR A 413 -7.75 -16.58 -7.78
N ALA A 414 -6.75 -16.09 -8.51
CA ALA A 414 -6.91 -14.94 -9.38
C ALA A 414 -6.92 -15.40 -10.84
N THR A 415 -7.93 -14.98 -11.60
CA THR A 415 -8.13 -15.38 -12.99
C THR A 415 -8.29 -14.13 -13.84
N ALA A 416 -7.63 -14.08 -15.00
CA ALA A 416 -7.80 -13.03 -15.98
C ALA A 416 -8.25 -13.62 -17.32
N LYS A 417 -9.18 -12.94 -17.99
CA LYS A 417 -9.44 -13.16 -19.41
C LYS A 417 -8.72 -12.07 -20.19
N ILE A 418 -7.83 -12.47 -21.09
CA ILE A 418 -7.06 -11.55 -21.92
C ILE A 418 -7.24 -11.89 -23.39
N ARG A 419 -7.24 -10.85 -24.22
CA ARG A 419 -6.99 -10.96 -25.65
C ARG A 419 -5.63 -10.36 -25.94
N PHE A 420 -4.68 -11.18 -26.37
CA PHE A 420 -3.37 -10.70 -26.78
C PHE A 420 -3.34 -10.43 -28.28
N ALA A 421 -3.04 -9.20 -28.67
CA ALA A 421 -2.83 -8.77 -30.04
C ALA A 421 -1.33 -8.56 -30.28
N SER A 422 -0.75 -9.31 -31.20
CA SER A 422 0.67 -9.21 -31.50
C SER A 422 0.89 -8.89 -32.96
N LYS A 423 1.67 -7.83 -33.22
CA LYS A 423 2.02 -7.33 -34.55
C LYS A 423 3.35 -7.86 -35.07
N GLU A 424 4.27 -8.14 -34.14
CA GLU A 424 5.63 -8.61 -34.45
C GLU A 424 6.01 -9.79 -33.56
N ASP A 425 6.97 -10.58 -34.01
CA ASP A 425 7.60 -11.63 -33.20
C ASP A 425 8.20 -11.05 -31.92
N ASP A 426 8.32 -11.89 -30.89
CA ASP A 426 8.92 -11.55 -29.59
C ASP A 426 8.16 -10.51 -28.75
N GLN A 427 6.91 -10.26 -29.10
CA GLN A 427 5.95 -9.60 -28.25
C GLN A 427 5.27 -10.63 -27.35
N TYR A 428 5.07 -10.27 -26.08
CA TYR A 428 4.40 -11.15 -25.12
C TYR A 428 3.58 -10.39 -24.08
N GLY A 429 2.61 -11.09 -23.49
CA GLY A 429 1.83 -10.58 -22.38
C GLY A 429 1.14 -11.69 -21.60
N GLY A 430 0.72 -11.38 -20.37
CA GLY A 430 0.09 -12.36 -19.50
C GLY A 430 -0.04 -11.88 -18.07
N ILE A 431 0.01 -12.82 -17.11
CA ILE A 431 -0.11 -12.54 -15.68
C ILE A 431 1.17 -12.87 -14.92
N ILE A 432 1.41 -12.17 -13.82
CA ILE A 432 2.62 -12.28 -13.01
C ILE A 432 2.31 -12.29 -11.51
N MET A 433 3.07 -13.08 -10.76
CA MET A 433 3.23 -12.95 -9.30
C MET A 433 4.63 -12.38 -9.03
N MET A 434 4.70 -11.08 -8.74
CA MET A 434 5.91 -10.29 -8.62
C MET A 434 6.38 -10.17 -7.18
N GLY A 435 7.69 -10.30 -6.99
CA GLY A 435 8.39 -10.14 -5.73
C GLY A 435 9.90 -10.17 -5.96
N MET A 436 10.70 -10.26 -4.91
CA MET A 436 12.16 -10.41 -5.05
C MET A 436 12.54 -11.74 -5.74
N ASN A 437 11.65 -12.71 -5.73
CA ASN A 437 11.54 -13.73 -6.76
C ASN A 437 10.20 -13.51 -7.47
N TYR A 438 10.12 -13.82 -8.76
CA TYR A 438 8.84 -13.77 -9.47
C TYR A 438 8.68 -14.96 -10.42
N GLN A 439 7.42 -15.23 -10.75
CA GLN A 439 7.06 -16.12 -11.85
C GLN A 439 5.90 -15.48 -12.63
N ALA A 440 5.94 -15.58 -13.96
CA ALA A 440 4.89 -15.13 -14.85
C ALA A 440 4.47 -16.24 -15.81
N LEU A 441 3.20 -16.24 -16.19
CA LEU A 441 2.67 -17.05 -17.27
C LEU A 441 2.26 -16.12 -18.41
N VAL A 442 2.93 -16.25 -19.54
CA VAL A 442 2.77 -15.33 -20.68
C VAL A 442 2.53 -16.10 -21.97
N VAL A 443 1.93 -15.43 -22.95
CA VAL A 443 1.87 -15.87 -24.34
C VAL A 443 2.77 -14.98 -25.18
N ARG A 444 3.67 -15.59 -25.97
CA ARG A 444 4.63 -14.89 -26.84
C ARG A 444 4.39 -15.26 -28.29
N ARG A 445 4.39 -14.28 -29.19
CA ARG A 445 4.32 -14.56 -30.63
C ARG A 445 5.65 -15.07 -31.17
N MET A 446 5.59 -16.14 -31.96
CA MET A 446 6.68 -16.65 -32.79
C MET A 446 6.11 -17.10 -34.14
N GLY A 447 6.39 -16.35 -35.21
CA GLY A 447 5.80 -16.56 -36.52
C GLY A 447 4.27 -16.39 -36.51
N ASP A 448 3.57 -17.44 -36.97
CA ASP A 448 2.11 -17.52 -37.05
C ASP A 448 1.47 -18.21 -35.82
N LYS A 449 2.23 -18.37 -34.73
CA LYS A 449 1.82 -19.11 -33.52
C LYS A 449 2.14 -18.33 -32.26
N PHE A 450 1.53 -18.78 -31.17
CA PHE A 450 1.86 -18.33 -29.83
C PHE A 450 2.53 -19.44 -29.03
N LEU A 451 3.58 -19.10 -28.28
CA LEU A 451 4.17 -19.96 -27.26
C LEU A 451 3.58 -19.56 -25.90
N LEU A 452 3.00 -20.53 -25.20
CA LEU A 452 2.70 -20.36 -23.78
C LEU A 452 4.00 -20.61 -23.01
N GLN A 453 4.43 -19.64 -22.22
CA GLN A 453 5.73 -19.67 -21.54
C GLN A 453 5.59 -19.33 -20.05
N GLN A 454 6.38 -20.03 -19.24
CA GLN A 454 6.69 -19.63 -17.88
C GLN A 454 7.97 -18.79 -17.89
N LEU A 455 7.89 -17.60 -17.31
CA LEU A 455 9.05 -16.77 -16.95
C LEU A 455 9.33 -16.96 -15.46
N TYR A 456 10.60 -17.09 -15.08
CA TYR A 456 10.98 -17.20 -13.67
C TYR A 456 12.28 -16.46 -13.40
N CYS A 457 12.31 -15.70 -12.30
CA CYS A 457 13.56 -15.11 -11.82
C CYS A 457 13.70 -15.33 -10.31
N LYS A 458 14.84 -15.92 -9.92
CA LYS A 458 15.25 -16.06 -8.53
C LYS A 458 16.23 -14.96 -8.18
N GLY A 459 16.01 -14.26 -7.06
CA GLY A 459 16.93 -13.23 -6.59
C GLY A 459 17.01 -12.03 -7.52
N ALA A 460 15.86 -11.58 -8.05
CA ALA A 460 15.76 -10.44 -8.95
C ALA A 460 16.32 -9.16 -8.31
N ASP A 461 16.11 -9.01 -6.99
CA ASP A 461 16.66 -7.96 -6.14
C ASP A 461 18.19 -7.93 -6.06
N THR A 462 18.83 -9.09 -6.30
CA THR A 462 20.28 -9.29 -6.27
C THR A 462 20.89 -9.47 -7.67
N GLY A 463 20.15 -9.12 -8.73
CA GLY A 463 20.62 -9.20 -10.11
C GLY A 463 20.50 -10.58 -10.75
N GLY A 464 19.57 -11.41 -10.26
CA GLY A 464 19.18 -12.67 -10.90
C GLY A 464 18.78 -12.47 -12.36
N ILE A 465 18.99 -13.51 -13.17
CA ILE A 465 18.67 -13.52 -14.59
C ILE A 465 17.39 -14.32 -14.79
N GLU A 466 16.45 -13.76 -15.55
CA GLU A 466 15.21 -14.45 -15.91
C GLU A 466 15.47 -15.70 -16.76
N THR A 467 14.71 -16.75 -16.51
CA THR A 467 14.68 -17.95 -17.33
C THR A 467 13.30 -18.15 -17.94
N GLU A 468 13.29 -18.80 -19.11
CA GLU A 468 12.10 -19.03 -19.92
C GLU A 468 11.91 -20.52 -20.16
N LYS A 469 10.68 -21.00 -19.97
CA LYS A 469 10.28 -22.38 -20.26
C LYS A 469 9.02 -22.38 -21.11
N THR A 470 9.13 -22.89 -22.34
CA THR A 470 7.97 -23.10 -23.22
C THR A 470 7.16 -24.30 -22.73
N LEU A 471 5.86 -24.10 -22.51
CA LEU A 471 4.93 -25.07 -21.96
C LEU A 471 3.99 -25.67 -23.01
N ALA A 472 3.62 -24.86 -24.01
CA ALA A 472 2.76 -25.28 -25.11
C ALA A 472 2.92 -24.36 -26.33
N THR A 473 2.46 -24.83 -27.49
CA THR A 473 2.28 -24.02 -28.69
C THR A 473 0.79 -23.92 -28.99
N LEU A 474 0.31 -22.70 -29.18
CA LEU A 474 -1.09 -22.34 -29.35
C LEU A 474 -1.29 -21.73 -30.74
N LYS A 475 -2.46 -22.00 -31.33
CA LYS A 475 -2.88 -21.36 -32.59
C LYS A 475 -3.55 -20.03 -32.28
N PRO A 476 -3.43 -19.02 -33.15
CA PRO A 476 -4.20 -17.79 -33.04
C PRO A 476 -5.69 -18.07 -33.08
N THR A 477 -6.47 -17.29 -32.32
CA THR A 477 -7.93 -17.30 -32.40
C THR A 477 -8.44 -16.48 -33.57
N GLU A 478 -7.68 -15.47 -33.98
CA GLU A 478 -7.99 -14.58 -35.11
C GLU A 478 -6.71 -14.01 -35.73
N MET A 479 -6.80 -13.60 -36.99
CA MET A 479 -5.73 -12.90 -37.71
C MET A 479 -6.34 -11.78 -38.55
N ASP A 480 -5.71 -10.60 -38.54
CA ASP A 480 -6.10 -9.51 -39.41
C ASP A 480 -5.97 -9.90 -40.89
N THR A 481 -6.97 -9.51 -41.68
CA THR A 481 -6.94 -9.68 -43.15
C THR A 481 -6.41 -8.44 -43.87
N ILE A 482 -6.32 -7.31 -43.17
CA ILE A 482 -5.81 -6.05 -43.72
C ILE A 482 -4.28 -6.11 -43.72
N PRO A 483 -3.60 -5.93 -44.87
CA PRO A 483 -2.15 -6.11 -44.97
C PRO A 483 -1.34 -4.96 -44.34
N TYR A 484 -1.98 -3.86 -43.95
CA TYR A 484 -1.31 -2.72 -43.34
C TYR A 484 -1.13 -2.94 -41.83
N SER A 485 0.04 -3.44 -41.44
CA SER A 485 0.40 -3.75 -40.05
C SER A 485 -0.55 -4.76 -39.35
N PRO A 486 -0.72 -5.97 -39.92
CA PRO A 486 -1.63 -6.97 -39.37
C PRO A 486 -1.19 -7.45 -37.99
N ALA A 487 -2.16 -7.69 -37.11
CA ALA A 487 -1.97 -8.44 -35.88
C ALA A 487 -2.50 -9.87 -36.01
N ILE A 488 -1.93 -10.76 -35.21
CA ILE A 488 -2.57 -12.03 -34.87
C ILE A 488 -3.01 -11.98 -33.41
N TYR A 489 -4.10 -12.68 -33.10
CA TYR A 489 -4.77 -12.58 -31.82
C TYR A 489 -4.85 -13.93 -31.12
N LEU A 490 -4.83 -13.90 -29.79
CA LEU A 490 -5.10 -15.04 -28.94
C LEU A 490 -5.99 -14.62 -27.77
N ASP A 491 -7.19 -15.18 -27.71
CA ASP A 491 -8.04 -15.14 -26.53
C ASP A 491 -7.67 -16.28 -25.59
N ILE A 492 -7.36 -15.96 -24.33
CA ILE A 492 -6.91 -16.94 -23.35
C ILE A 492 -7.30 -16.51 -21.94
N TYR A 493 -7.57 -17.51 -21.09
CA TYR A 493 -7.79 -17.33 -19.67
C TYR A 493 -6.53 -17.79 -18.94
N LEU A 494 -5.97 -16.92 -18.12
CA LEU A 494 -4.80 -17.21 -17.30
C LEU A 494 -5.18 -17.16 -15.82
N GLN A 495 -4.63 -18.07 -15.02
CA GLN A 495 -5.00 -18.23 -13.63
C GLN A 495 -3.77 -18.45 -12.75
N MET A 496 -3.81 -17.89 -11.54
CA MET A 496 -2.89 -18.19 -10.45
C MET A 496 -3.69 -18.69 -9.24
N LYS A 497 -3.33 -19.87 -8.72
CA LYS A 497 -3.93 -20.48 -7.53
C LYS A 497 -2.95 -20.37 -6.38
N VAL A 498 -3.26 -19.57 -5.37
CA VAL A 498 -2.40 -19.33 -4.21
C VAL A 498 -2.92 -20.08 -3.00
N LYS A 499 -2.02 -20.84 -2.35
CA LYS A 499 -2.29 -21.55 -1.09
C LYS A 499 -1.08 -21.50 -0.19
N ALA A 500 -1.16 -20.77 0.92
CA ALA A 500 -0.11 -20.68 1.94
C ALA A 500 1.30 -20.40 1.32
N GLY A 501 1.37 -19.35 0.51
CA GLY A 501 2.60 -18.85 -0.14
C GLY A 501 3.03 -19.62 -1.39
N ARG A 502 2.27 -20.65 -1.78
CA ARG A 502 2.52 -21.45 -2.98
C ARG A 502 1.58 -21.01 -4.09
N CYS A 503 2.12 -20.68 -5.25
CA CYS A 503 1.39 -20.24 -6.43
C CYS A 503 1.52 -21.28 -7.55
N GLN A 504 0.40 -21.83 -8.02
CA GLN A 504 0.34 -22.69 -9.20
C GLN A 504 -0.38 -21.94 -10.32
N PHE A 505 0.30 -21.74 -11.46
CA PHE A 505 -0.34 -21.16 -12.64
C PHE A 505 -1.15 -22.21 -13.40
N ALA A 506 -2.17 -21.74 -14.12
CA ALA A 506 -2.98 -22.53 -15.03
C ALA A 506 -3.48 -21.66 -16.19
N TYR A 507 -3.93 -22.30 -17.28
CA TYR A 507 -4.57 -21.62 -18.40
C TYR A 507 -5.78 -22.38 -18.93
N SER A 508 -6.64 -21.69 -19.66
CA SER A 508 -7.77 -22.26 -20.39
C SER A 508 -7.99 -21.52 -21.71
N LEU A 509 -8.45 -22.25 -22.74
CA LEU A 509 -8.84 -21.69 -24.04
C LEU A 509 -10.36 -21.50 -24.17
N ASP A 510 -11.15 -22.11 -23.26
CA ASP A 510 -12.62 -22.06 -23.28
C ASP A 510 -13.22 -21.40 -22.02
N GLY A 511 -12.36 -21.01 -21.07
CA GLY A 511 -12.75 -20.43 -19.79
C GLY A 511 -13.42 -21.40 -18.82
N LYS A 512 -13.51 -22.69 -19.19
CA LYS A 512 -14.21 -23.74 -18.43
C LYS A 512 -13.25 -24.80 -17.91
N ARG A 513 -12.31 -25.25 -18.73
CA ARG A 513 -11.34 -26.29 -18.39
C ARG A 513 -9.96 -25.69 -18.25
N TYR A 514 -9.45 -25.64 -17.02
CA TYR A 514 -8.12 -25.11 -16.71
C TYR A 514 -7.10 -26.24 -16.61
N LYS A 515 -5.97 -26.06 -17.28
CA LYS A 515 -4.81 -26.94 -17.20
C LYS A 515 -3.69 -26.23 -16.43
N ASP A 516 -3.15 -26.90 -15.41
CA ASP A 516 -1.98 -26.39 -14.70
C ASP A 516 -0.79 -26.21 -15.66
N ALA A 517 -0.07 -25.12 -15.45
CA ALA A 517 0.97 -24.63 -16.34
C ALA A 517 2.24 -24.36 -15.53
N GLY A 518 3.32 -25.03 -15.94
CA GLY A 518 4.63 -24.79 -15.36
C GLY A 518 4.82 -25.39 -13.97
N ASP A 519 5.87 -24.94 -13.30
CA ASP A 519 6.35 -25.42 -12.01
C ASP A 519 5.73 -24.61 -10.87
N LEU A 520 5.46 -25.27 -9.74
CA LEU A 520 4.96 -24.62 -8.52
C LEU A 520 5.92 -23.54 -8.03
N PHE A 521 5.40 -22.34 -7.78
CA PHE A 521 6.20 -21.18 -7.35
C PHE A 521 6.01 -20.87 -5.87
N MET A 522 7.13 -20.71 -5.16
CA MET A 522 7.13 -20.17 -3.79
C MET A 522 7.22 -18.65 -3.85
N MET A 523 6.15 -17.97 -3.45
CA MET A 523 6.10 -16.52 -3.39
C MET A 523 7.21 -16.00 -2.46
N ARG A 524 7.83 -14.89 -2.85
CA ARG A 524 8.76 -14.13 -2.01
C ARG A 524 8.27 -12.69 -2.00
N ALA A 525 8.34 -12.05 -0.84
CA ALA A 525 8.01 -10.62 -0.70
C ALA A 525 8.76 -9.77 -1.73
N GLY A 526 8.19 -8.61 -2.09
CA GLY A 526 8.94 -7.54 -2.74
C GLY A 526 9.89 -6.86 -1.75
N LYS A 527 10.58 -5.80 -2.20
CA LYS A 527 11.52 -5.08 -1.34
C LYS A 527 10.75 -4.08 -0.47
N TRP A 528 10.62 -4.40 0.81
CA TRP A 528 9.78 -3.69 1.79
C TRP A 528 8.28 -3.75 1.52
N ILE A 529 7.83 -4.56 0.58
CA ILE A 529 6.40 -4.77 0.25
C ILE A 529 6.10 -6.26 0.14
N GLY A 530 4.83 -6.62 0.20
CA GLY A 530 4.35 -7.95 -0.15
C GLY A 530 4.59 -8.30 -1.62
N ALA A 531 4.41 -9.57 -1.97
CA ALA A 531 4.29 -9.97 -3.36
C ALA A 531 3.00 -9.35 -3.94
N LYS A 532 3.06 -8.97 -5.21
CA LYS A 532 1.95 -8.36 -5.94
C LYS A 532 1.59 -9.19 -7.16
N MET A 533 0.31 -9.19 -7.52
CA MET A 533 -0.22 -9.92 -8.67
C MET A 533 -0.77 -8.97 -9.71
N GLY A 534 -0.73 -9.36 -10.98
CA GLY A 534 -1.32 -8.54 -12.03
C GLY A 534 -0.81 -8.92 -13.40
N PHE A 535 -0.58 -7.91 -14.24
CA PHE A 535 -0.30 -8.08 -15.66
C PHE A 535 1.13 -7.68 -16.03
N VAL A 536 1.60 -8.30 -17.10
CA VAL A 536 2.86 -7.98 -17.79
C VAL A 536 2.59 -7.91 -19.28
N SER A 537 3.18 -6.93 -19.98
CA SER A 537 3.14 -6.83 -21.45
C SER A 537 4.40 -6.16 -21.97
N GLU A 538 5.18 -6.89 -22.75
CA GLU A 538 6.55 -6.52 -23.11
C GLU A 538 6.90 -6.96 -24.53
N ARG A 539 7.99 -6.42 -25.07
CA ARG A 539 8.61 -6.87 -26.31
C ARG A 539 10.12 -6.89 -26.21
N LYS A 540 10.73 -7.94 -26.78
CA LYS A 540 12.21 -8.05 -26.88
C LYS A 540 12.74 -7.39 -28.16
N ASN A 541 11.95 -7.43 -29.23
CA ASN A 541 12.24 -6.70 -30.45
C ASN A 541 11.63 -5.29 -30.35
N THR A 542 12.48 -4.26 -30.34
CA THR A 542 12.07 -2.86 -30.25
C THR A 542 11.77 -2.24 -31.62
N LEU A 543 12.11 -2.95 -32.71
CA LEU A 543 11.76 -2.56 -34.07
C LEU A 543 10.30 -2.95 -34.37
N GLY A 544 9.59 -2.08 -35.09
CA GLY A 544 8.22 -2.33 -35.52
C GLY A 544 7.14 -1.88 -34.53
N ASN A 545 5.89 -2.21 -34.87
CA ASN A 545 4.71 -1.74 -34.16
C ASN A 545 4.44 -2.54 -32.88
N ARG A 546 4.02 -1.86 -31.80
CA ARG A 546 3.67 -2.50 -30.53
C ARG A 546 2.41 -3.36 -30.65
N GLY A 547 2.45 -4.56 -30.08
CA GLY A 547 1.28 -5.33 -29.69
C GLY A 547 0.73 -4.85 -28.35
N TRP A 548 -0.34 -5.49 -27.87
CA TRP A 548 -0.98 -5.18 -26.59
C TRP A 548 -1.76 -6.38 -26.05
N ILE A 549 -1.99 -6.41 -24.74
CA ILE A 549 -3.09 -7.20 -24.16
C ILE A 549 -4.30 -6.28 -23.94
N ASP A 550 -5.48 -6.79 -24.24
CA ASP A 550 -6.76 -6.26 -23.76
C ASP A 550 -7.24 -7.19 -22.63
N ALA A 551 -7.13 -6.72 -21.38
CA ALA A 551 -7.65 -7.44 -20.23
C ALA A 551 -9.14 -7.14 -20.07
N ASP A 552 -9.98 -8.16 -20.32
CA ASP A 552 -11.44 -8.07 -20.24
C ASP A 552 -11.88 -8.00 -18.75
N TRP A 553 -11.34 -8.88 -17.92
CA TRP A 553 -11.55 -8.84 -16.47
C TRP A 553 -10.42 -9.54 -15.71
N PHE A 554 -10.30 -9.20 -14.43
CA PHE A 554 -9.46 -9.86 -13.44
C PHE A 554 -10.32 -10.18 -12.21
N ARG A 555 -10.50 -11.45 -11.88
CA ARG A 555 -11.38 -11.89 -10.78
C ARG A 555 -10.61 -12.65 -9.73
N VAL A 556 -10.86 -12.31 -8.47
CA VAL A 556 -10.34 -13.02 -7.30
C VAL A 556 -11.49 -13.79 -6.64
N THR A 557 -11.28 -15.09 -6.48
CA THR A 557 -12.26 -16.02 -5.88
C THR A 557 -11.57 -16.94 -4.89
N LYS A 558 -12.36 -17.69 -4.11
CA LYS A 558 -11.84 -18.70 -3.16
C LYS A 558 -11.01 -19.80 -3.82
#